data_AF-A0A9D6EH88-F1
#
_entry.id   AF-A0A9D6EH88-F1
#
_cell.length_a   1.000
_cell.length_b   1.000
_cell.length_c   1.000
_cell.angle_alpha   90.00
_cell.angle_beta   90.00
_cell.angle_gamma   90.00
#
_symmetry.space_group_name_H-M   'P 1'
#
loop_
_entity.id
_entity.type
_entity.pdbx_description
1 polymer ?
#
loop_
_entity_poly.entity_id
_entity_poly.type
_entity_poly.pdbx_seq_one_letter_code
_entity_poly.pdbx_strand_id
1 'polypeptide(L)'
;MAQSVLRADNVRKIFYVYTDPAGTTVVSSKKQFSLNLWRRRSIYELLALDDISLEVYPNELVALLGPSGCGKSTLLRIFAGLERPTSGRVAFKDQEIKDPDPQRAMVFQSERAVFPWLTVEKNIELGPKLQGVPRAEREERVRRIIELIQLNGFNTAYPATLSGGMLQRVAVGRALINRPEVLLMDEPFGALDAITRNALQDHLIRIWQETRQTIVFVTHDIEEATYLATRIVIMHPRPGRIKGVVPVTLSHPRSRTDSAFVEARRKVADLLGD
;
A
#
# COMPACT_ATOMS: atom_id res chain seq x y z
N MET A 1 3.45 -25.04 10.09
CA MET A 1 3.97 -23.81 9.45
C MET A 1 2.78 -22.88 9.22
N ALA A 2 2.89 -21.59 9.55
CA ALA A 2 1.78 -20.66 9.32
C ALA A 2 1.53 -20.49 7.82
N GLN A 3 0.28 -20.55 7.40
CA GLN A 3 -0.13 -20.36 6.00
C GLN A 3 0.00 -18.88 5.63
N SER A 4 0.56 -18.58 4.45
CA SER A 4 0.66 -17.21 3.95
C SER A 4 -0.73 -16.62 3.68
N VAL A 5 -0.95 -15.36 4.06
CA VAL A 5 -2.19 -14.63 3.74
C VAL A 5 -2.18 -14.06 2.32
N LEU A 6 -1.02 -13.58 1.85
CA LEU A 6 -0.81 -13.22 0.45
C LEU A 6 0.37 -14.00 -0.12
N ARG A 7 0.23 -14.39 -1.38
CA ARG A 7 1.26 -15.11 -2.12
C ARG A 7 1.33 -14.61 -3.56
N ALA A 8 2.54 -14.41 -4.03
CA ALA A 8 2.88 -14.20 -5.43
C ALA A 8 3.84 -15.31 -5.86
N ASP A 9 3.55 -15.96 -6.98
CA ASP A 9 4.36 -17.01 -7.58
C ASP A 9 4.74 -16.63 -9.01
N ASN A 10 6.03 -16.35 -9.23
CA ASN A 10 6.65 -16.04 -10.53
C ASN A 10 5.89 -14.95 -11.32
N VAL A 11 5.43 -13.92 -10.60
CA VAL A 11 4.59 -12.87 -11.16
C VAL A 11 5.40 -12.00 -12.11
N ARG A 12 4.88 -11.84 -13.33
CA ARG A 12 5.37 -10.86 -14.31
C ARG A 12 4.28 -9.87 -14.66
N LYS A 13 4.67 -8.63 -14.92
CA LYS A 13 3.77 -7.59 -15.42
C LYS A 13 4.42 -6.81 -16.55
N ILE A 14 3.75 -6.81 -17.69
CA ILE A 14 4.08 -6.02 -18.87
C ILE A 14 3.02 -4.93 -19.03
N PHE A 15 3.48 -3.71 -19.31
CA PHE A 15 2.66 -2.63 -19.82
C PHE A 15 2.99 -2.39 -21.30
N TYR A 16 2.01 -1.90 -22.05
CA TYR A 16 2.17 -1.52 -23.44
C TYR A 16 2.25 0.00 -23.52
N VAL A 17 3.33 0.50 -24.10
CA VAL A 17 3.54 1.93 -24.31
C VAL A 17 3.34 2.25 -25.78
N TYR A 18 2.47 3.21 -26.04
CA TYR A 18 2.19 3.70 -27.39
C TYR A 18 1.89 5.18 -27.35
N THR A 19 1.98 5.85 -28.50
CA THR A 19 1.61 7.26 -28.61
C THR A 19 0.24 7.37 -29.26
N ASP A 20 -0.73 7.98 -28.57
CA ASP A 20 -2.09 8.20 -29.08
C ASP A 20 -2.11 9.19 -30.26
N PRO A 21 -3.23 9.39 -30.98
CA PRO A 21 -3.28 10.32 -32.11
C PRO A 21 -2.94 11.78 -31.75
N ALA A 22 -3.18 12.19 -30.50
CA ALA A 22 -2.87 13.53 -30.00
C ALA A 22 -1.36 13.73 -29.71
N GLY A 23 -0.53 12.69 -29.84
CA GLY A 23 0.90 12.77 -29.56
C GLY A 23 1.25 12.48 -28.09
N THR A 24 0.28 12.04 -27.30
CA THR A 24 0.47 11.71 -25.88
C THR A 24 0.99 10.30 -25.73
N THR A 25 2.00 10.11 -24.88
CA THR A 25 2.46 8.75 -24.51
C THR A 25 1.45 8.12 -23.55
N VAL A 26 0.89 6.99 -23.95
CA VAL A 26 -0.07 6.20 -23.18
C VAL A 26 0.58 4.92 -22.72
N VAL A 27 0.43 4.62 -21.42
CA VAL A 27 0.85 3.35 -20.81
C VAL A 27 -0.40 2.57 -20.46
N SER A 28 -0.60 1.41 -21.10
CA SER A 28 -1.77 0.57 -20.90
C SER A 28 -1.41 -0.79 -20.32
N SER A 29 -2.19 -1.25 -19.33
CA SER A 29 -2.08 -2.61 -18.79
C SER A 29 -2.77 -3.67 -19.66
N LYS A 30 -3.66 -3.23 -20.57
CA LYS A 30 -4.34 -4.08 -21.54
C LYS A 30 -3.75 -3.87 -22.93
N LYS A 31 -3.62 -4.95 -23.68
CA LYS A 31 -3.31 -4.91 -25.10
C LYS A 31 -4.55 -4.48 -25.88
N GLN A 32 -4.95 -3.21 -25.75
CA GLN A 32 -6.16 -2.68 -26.35
C GLN A 32 -5.84 -2.20 -27.76
N PHE A 33 -6.02 -3.10 -28.72
CA PHE A 33 -5.98 -2.76 -30.13
C PHE A 33 -7.34 -2.21 -30.54
N SER A 34 -7.48 -0.90 -30.71
CA SER A 34 -8.54 -0.41 -31.59
C SER A 34 -8.06 -0.61 -33.03
N LEU A 35 -8.80 -1.41 -33.79
CA LEU A 35 -8.54 -1.79 -35.19
C LEU A 35 -8.41 -0.62 -36.19
N ASN A 36 -8.41 0.64 -35.72
CA ASN A 36 -8.37 1.85 -36.53
C ASN A 36 -7.11 2.71 -36.36
N LEU A 37 -6.15 2.35 -35.48
CA LEU A 37 -4.85 3.07 -35.41
C LEU A 37 -3.84 2.53 -36.42
N TRP A 38 -4.16 2.68 -37.70
CA TRP A 38 -3.26 2.34 -38.79
C TRP A 38 -2.29 3.50 -39.07
N ARG A 39 -1.02 3.10 -39.26
CA ARG A 39 0.13 3.85 -39.83
C ARG A 39 0.97 4.68 -38.84
N ARG A 40 2.11 4.07 -38.46
CA ARG A 40 3.39 4.69 -38.04
C ARG A 40 3.56 5.19 -36.59
N ARG A 41 3.16 4.42 -35.56
CA ARG A 41 3.68 4.66 -34.20
C ARG A 41 4.13 3.34 -33.56
N SER A 42 5.37 3.31 -33.08
CA SER A 42 6.01 2.14 -32.47
C SER A 42 5.40 1.86 -31.10
N ILE A 43 4.73 0.72 -30.97
CA ILE A 43 4.30 0.17 -29.68
C ILE A 43 5.47 -0.63 -29.12
N TYR A 44 5.82 -0.42 -27.84
CA TYR A 44 6.81 -1.26 -27.18
C TYR A 44 6.29 -1.79 -25.84
N GLU A 45 6.82 -2.94 -25.45
CA GLU A 45 6.50 -3.61 -24.20
C GLU A 45 7.45 -3.11 -23.10
N LEU A 46 6.88 -2.69 -21.97
CA LEU A 46 7.60 -2.29 -20.78
C LEU A 46 7.40 -3.36 -19.71
N LEU A 47 8.43 -4.15 -19.46
CA LEU A 47 8.43 -5.13 -18.38
C LEU A 47 8.60 -4.41 -17.04
N ALA A 48 7.50 -4.28 -16.30
CA ALA A 48 7.47 -3.57 -15.01
C ALA A 48 7.81 -4.47 -13.83
N LEU A 49 7.35 -5.73 -13.85
CA LEU A 49 7.68 -6.74 -12.86
C LEU A 49 8.15 -8.00 -13.57
N ASP A 50 9.20 -8.62 -13.04
CA ASP A 50 9.73 -9.86 -13.57
C ASP A 50 10.08 -10.82 -12.43
N ASP A 51 9.55 -12.04 -12.54
CA ASP A 51 9.84 -13.15 -11.62
C ASP A 51 9.69 -12.82 -10.13
N ILE A 52 8.57 -12.19 -9.78
CA ILE A 52 8.26 -11.84 -8.39
C ILE A 52 7.64 -13.03 -7.67
N SER A 53 8.36 -13.56 -6.69
CA SER A 53 7.87 -14.60 -5.77
C SER A 53 7.98 -14.10 -4.32
N LEU A 54 6.83 -13.98 -3.64
CA LEU A 54 6.74 -13.40 -2.30
C LEU A 54 5.58 -14.02 -1.52
N GLU A 55 5.84 -14.43 -0.30
CA GLU A 55 4.82 -14.79 0.69
C GLU A 55 4.75 -13.71 1.77
N VAL A 56 3.53 -13.40 2.22
CA VAL A 56 3.24 -12.55 3.37
C VAL A 56 2.42 -13.35 4.37
N TYR A 57 2.84 -13.34 5.63
CA TYR A 57 2.20 -14.10 6.69
C TYR A 57 1.28 -13.22 7.55
N PRO A 58 0.32 -13.82 8.25
CA PRO A 58 -0.57 -13.08 9.15
C PRO A 58 0.19 -12.25 10.18
N ASN A 59 -0.33 -11.04 10.46
CA ASN A 59 0.19 -10.09 11.44
C ASN A 59 1.57 -9.50 11.10
N GLU A 60 2.12 -9.74 9.90
CA GLU A 60 3.36 -9.10 9.48
C GLU A 60 3.14 -7.63 9.10
N LEU A 61 4.18 -6.83 9.29
CA LEU A 61 4.30 -5.47 8.76
C LEU A 61 5.44 -5.48 7.74
N VAL A 62 5.10 -5.64 6.46
CA VAL A 62 6.06 -5.85 5.36
C VAL A 62 6.28 -4.57 4.58
N ALA A 63 7.54 -4.13 4.48
CA ALA A 63 7.94 -3.02 3.61
C ALA A 63 8.39 -3.54 2.24
N LEU A 64 7.83 -3.01 1.15
CA LEU A 64 8.42 -3.07 -0.18
C LEU A 64 9.31 -1.85 -0.34
N LEU A 65 10.62 -2.04 -0.32
CA LEU A 65 11.63 -0.98 -0.39
C LEU A 65 12.35 -1.00 -1.73
N GLY A 66 12.51 0.15 -2.36
CA GLY A 66 13.31 0.27 -3.58
C GLY A 66 13.18 1.64 -4.23
N PRO A 67 13.96 1.95 -5.27
CA PRO A 67 13.92 3.25 -5.95
C PRO A 67 12.59 3.49 -6.67
N SER A 68 12.32 4.75 -7.00
CA SER A 68 11.12 5.12 -7.78
C SER A 68 11.08 4.38 -9.12
N GLY A 69 9.91 3.84 -9.47
CA GLY A 69 9.72 3.11 -10.72
C GLY A 69 10.19 1.64 -10.74
N CYS A 70 10.56 1.04 -9.60
CA CYS A 70 10.87 -0.41 -9.54
C CYS A 70 9.64 -1.33 -9.46
N GLY A 71 8.42 -0.80 -9.61
CA GLY A 71 7.20 -1.61 -9.70
C GLY A 71 6.51 -1.93 -8.36
N LYS A 72 6.94 -1.34 -7.24
CA LYS A 72 6.34 -1.54 -5.90
C LYS A 72 4.83 -1.30 -5.87
N SER A 73 4.39 -0.12 -6.34
CA SER A 73 2.97 0.25 -6.43
C SER A 73 2.20 -0.68 -7.39
N THR A 74 2.85 -1.17 -8.45
CA THR A 74 2.27 -2.17 -9.36
C THR A 74 2.03 -3.48 -8.64
N LEU A 75 3.01 -3.99 -7.89
CA LEU A 75 2.87 -5.21 -7.09
C LEU A 75 1.77 -5.06 -6.04
N LEU A 76 1.72 -3.90 -5.38
CA LEU A 76 0.69 -3.59 -4.39
C LEU A 76 -0.72 -3.56 -5.01
N ARG A 77 -0.88 -2.98 -6.21
CA ARG A 77 -2.15 -2.99 -6.96
C ARG A 77 -2.54 -4.40 -7.42
N ILE A 78 -1.58 -5.26 -7.75
CA ILE A 78 -1.84 -6.67 -8.05
C ILE A 78 -2.36 -7.39 -6.80
N PHE A 79 -1.73 -7.20 -5.64
CA PHE A 79 -2.25 -7.75 -4.38
C PHE A 79 -3.62 -7.19 -4.00
N ALA A 80 -3.95 -5.95 -4.39
CA ALA A 80 -5.27 -5.37 -4.21
C ALA A 80 -6.31 -5.90 -5.22
N GLY A 81 -5.90 -6.63 -6.26
CA GLY A 81 -6.78 -7.05 -7.36
C GLY A 81 -7.18 -5.91 -8.33
N LEU A 82 -6.53 -4.75 -8.22
CA LEU A 82 -6.76 -3.58 -9.09
C LEU A 82 -5.99 -3.69 -10.42
N GLU A 83 -4.96 -4.54 -10.46
CA GLU A 83 -4.17 -4.82 -11.65
C GLU A 83 -3.97 -6.33 -11.77
N ARG A 84 -4.02 -6.87 -12.99
CA ARG A 84 -3.79 -8.30 -13.22
C ARG A 84 -2.35 -8.55 -13.64
N PRO A 85 -1.70 -9.61 -13.13
CA PRO A 85 -0.39 -10.01 -13.64
C PRO A 85 -0.50 -10.41 -15.11
N THR A 86 0.57 -10.24 -15.88
CA THR A 86 0.66 -10.74 -17.26
C THR A 86 0.91 -12.25 -17.28
N SER A 87 1.69 -12.76 -16.32
CA SER A 87 1.88 -14.19 -16.06
C SER A 87 2.23 -14.42 -14.59
N GLY A 88 2.23 -15.69 -14.17
CA GLY A 88 2.37 -16.07 -12.76
C GLY A 88 1.02 -16.04 -12.04
N ARG A 89 1.05 -16.27 -10.73
CA ARG A 89 -0.17 -16.35 -9.90
C ARG A 89 -0.05 -15.44 -8.69
N VAL A 90 -1.16 -14.81 -8.32
CA VAL A 90 -1.32 -14.17 -7.03
C VAL A 90 -2.50 -14.76 -6.29
N ALA A 91 -2.35 -14.99 -4.99
CA ALA A 91 -3.36 -15.61 -4.16
C ALA A 91 -3.51 -14.89 -2.80
N PHE A 92 -4.74 -14.89 -2.30
CA PHE A 92 -5.10 -14.52 -0.95
C PHE A 92 -5.71 -15.75 -0.26
N LYS A 93 -5.10 -16.22 0.83
CA LYS A 93 -5.49 -17.49 1.50
C LYS A 93 -5.68 -18.65 0.51
N ASP A 94 -4.69 -18.85 -0.36
CA ASP A 94 -4.66 -19.83 -1.46
C ASP A 94 -5.70 -19.66 -2.58
N GLN A 95 -6.62 -18.70 -2.46
CA GLN A 95 -7.57 -18.38 -3.52
C GLN A 95 -6.96 -17.35 -4.47
N GLU A 96 -7.08 -17.58 -5.77
CA GLU A 96 -6.53 -16.69 -6.78
C GLU A 96 -7.18 -15.29 -6.72
N ILE A 97 -6.35 -14.25 -6.72
CA ILE A 97 -6.81 -12.86 -6.77
C ILE A 97 -7.14 -12.50 -8.22
N LYS A 98 -8.42 -12.26 -8.50
CA LYS A 98 -8.89 -11.86 -9.84
C LYS A 98 -9.34 -10.40 -9.92
N ASP A 99 -9.97 -9.95 -8.85
CA ASP A 99 -10.63 -8.64 -8.74
C ASP A 99 -10.43 -8.08 -7.32
N PRO A 100 -10.75 -6.81 -7.07
CA PRO A 100 -10.66 -6.21 -5.74
C PRO A 100 -11.64 -6.83 -4.74
N ASP A 101 -11.24 -6.89 -3.47
CA ASP A 101 -12.04 -7.47 -2.40
C ASP A 101 -11.91 -6.63 -1.11
N PRO A 102 -13.01 -6.37 -0.35
CA PRO A 102 -12.96 -5.66 0.93
C PRO A 102 -12.00 -6.25 1.98
N GLN A 103 -11.66 -7.54 1.91
CA GLN A 103 -10.66 -8.18 2.76
C GLN A 103 -9.24 -7.65 2.52
N ARG A 104 -9.02 -6.94 1.39
CA ARG A 104 -7.72 -6.37 0.97
C ARG A 104 -7.91 -4.88 0.68
N ALA A 105 -7.76 -4.05 1.70
CA ALA A 105 -8.00 -2.62 1.58
C ALA A 105 -6.73 -1.88 1.14
N MET A 106 -6.84 -1.01 0.13
CA MET A 106 -5.75 -0.15 -0.32
C MET A 106 -5.91 1.27 0.22
N VAL A 107 -4.83 1.80 0.80
CA VAL A 107 -4.68 3.19 1.24
C VAL A 107 -3.72 3.88 0.28
N PHE A 108 -4.23 4.88 -0.43
CA PHE A 108 -3.44 5.74 -1.30
C PHE A 108 -2.88 6.93 -0.50
N GLN A 109 -1.97 7.70 -1.12
CA GLN A 109 -1.51 8.98 -0.60
C GLN A 109 -2.69 9.91 -0.25
N SER A 110 -2.57 10.58 0.90
CA SER A 110 -3.62 11.32 1.63
C SER A 110 -4.54 12.17 0.76
N GLU A 111 -4.01 12.92 -0.20
CA GLU A 111 -4.79 13.86 -1.03
C GLU A 111 -5.79 13.15 -1.96
N ARG A 112 -5.51 11.91 -2.36
CA ARG A 112 -6.38 11.12 -3.26
C ARG A 112 -7.24 10.13 -2.50
N ALA A 113 -7.03 9.98 -1.20
CA ALA A 113 -7.58 8.91 -0.39
C ALA A 113 -8.78 9.33 0.48
N VAL A 114 -9.32 10.55 0.33
CA VAL A 114 -10.51 11.04 1.03
C VAL A 114 -11.44 11.80 0.08
N PHE A 115 -12.75 11.73 0.33
CA PHE A 115 -13.76 12.47 -0.44
C PHE A 115 -13.90 13.89 0.13
N PRO A 116 -13.55 14.94 -0.63
CA PRO A 116 -13.48 16.32 -0.11
C PRO A 116 -14.85 16.89 0.28
N TRP A 117 -15.94 16.36 -0.29
CA TRP A 117 -17.32 16.77 -0.01
C TRP A 117 -18.00 16.00 1.13
N LEU A 118 -17.32 15.05 1.76
CA LEU A 118 -17.84 14.29 2.91
C LEU A 118 -17.11 14.72 4.18
N THR A 119 -17.81 14.72 5.31
CA THR A 119 -17.20 14.90 6.63
C THR A 119 -16.33 13.69 6.99
N VAL A 120 -15.51 13.79 8.04
CA VAL A 120 -14.68 12.66 8.53
C VAL A 120 -15.51 11.41 8.80
N GLU A 121 -16.62 11.55 9.55
CA GLU A 121 -17.52 10.43 9.86
C GLU A 121 -18.10 9.81 8.57
N LYS A 122 -18.53 10.62 7.60
CA LYS A 122 -19.15 10.15 6.36
C LYS A 122 -18.12 9.50 5.43
N ASN A 123 -16.89 10.00 5.44
CA ASN A 123 -15.77 9.37 4.73
C ASN A 123 -15.56 7.94 5.22
N ILE A 124 -15.49 7.76 6.55
CA ILE A 124 -15.27 6.47 7.20
C ILE A 124 -16.49 5.56 7.04
N GLU A 125 -17.71 6.09 7.17
CA GLU A 125 -18.95 5.32 7.09
C GLU A 125 -19.24 4.73 5.69
N LEU A 126 -18.65 5.30 4.63
CA LEU A 126 -19.06 5.01 3.26
C LEU A 126 -18.94 3.53 2.88
N GLY A 127 -17.84 2.86 3.25
CA GLY A 127 -17.61 1.45 2.93
C GLY A 127 -18.74 0.54 3.44
N PRO A 128 -18.98 0.50 4.76
CA PRO A 128 -20.09 -0.25 5.35
C PRO A 128 -21.46 0.15 4.80
N LYS A 129 -21.65 1.44 4.49
CA LYS A 129 -22.91 1.94 3.90
C LYS A 129 -23.19 1.30 2.55
N LEU A 130 -22.18 1.23 1.68
CA LEU A 130 -22.30 0.62 0.36
C LEU A 130 -22.49 -0.91 0.43
N GLN A 131 -22.02 -1.55 1.51
CA GLN A 131 -22.25 -2.96 1.79
C GLN A 131 -23.62 -3.25 2.44
N GLY A 132 -24.45 -2.23 2.67
CA GLY A 132 -25.78 -2.41 3.26
C GLY A 132 -25.78 -2.66 4.78
N VAL A 133 -24.70 -2.35 5.49
CA VAL A 133 -24.63 -2.51 6.96
C VAL A 133 -25.67 -1.61 7.64
N PRO A 134 -26.45 -2.11 8.62
CA PRO A 134 -27.47 -1.31 9.32
C PRO A 134 -26.90 -0.04 9.95
N ARG A 135 -27.69 1.04 9.96
CA ARG A 135 -27.24 2.37 10.43
C ARG A 135 -26.65 2.34 11.84
N ALA A 136 -27.33 1.72 12.80
CA ALA A 136 -26.87 1.65 14.18
C ALA A 136 -25.49 0.97 14.31
N GLU A 137 -25.27 -0.10 13.53
CA GLU A 137 -23.98 -0.78 13.49
C GLU A 137 -22.90 0.08 12.83
N ARG A 138 -23.23 0.81 11.76
CA ARG A 138 -22.30 1.73 11.10
C ARG A 138 -21.85 2.85 12.05
N GLU A 139 -22.78 3.47 12.76
CA GLU A 139 -22.49 4.53 13.73
C GLU A 139 -21.56 4.04 14.85
N GLU A 140 -21.79 2.82 15.36
CA GLU A 140 -20.91 2.19 16.35
C GLU A 140 -19.50 1.94 15.79
N ARG A 141 -19.40 1.35 14.59
CA ARG A 141 -18.11 1.08 13.94
C ARG A 141 -17.35 2.39 13.69
N VAL A 142 -18.02 3.43 13.20
CA VAL A 142 -17.41 4.75 12.93
C VAL A 142 -16.87 5.36 14.22
N ARG A 143 -17.63 5.30 15.33
CA ARG A 143 -17.18 5.83 16.62
C ARG A 143 -15.86 5.19 17.08
N ARG A 144 -15.77 3.86 17.03
CA ARG A 144 -14.55 3.12 17.39
C ARG A 144 -13.38 3.45 16.48
N ILE A 145 -13.63 3.59 15.17
CA ILE A 145 -12.56 3.97 14.22
C ILE A 145 -12.07 5.38 14.49
N ILE A 146 -12.96 6.35 14.76
CA ILE A 146 -12.56 7.73 15.06
C ILE A 146 -11.68 7.78 16.33
N GLU A 147 -12.01 6.98 17.33
CA GLU A 147 -11.19 6.84 18.55
C GLU A 147 -9.83 6.20 18.25
N LEU A 148 -9.80 5.08 17.50
CA LEU A 148 -8.57 4.39 17.09
C LEU A 148 -7.63 5.32 16.32
N ILE A 149 -8.17 6.13 15.41
CA ILE A 149 -7.39 7.08 14.62
C ILE A 149 -7.14 8.41 15.34
N GLN A 150 -7.55 8.55 16.60
CA GLN A 150 -7.37 9.75 17.44
C GLN A 150 -7.89 11.05 16.79
N LEU A 151 -9.10 11.01 16.21
CA LEU A 151 -9.76 12.18 15.61
C LEU A 151 -11.06 12.57 16.33
N ASN A 152 -11.19 12.22 17.62
CA ASN A 152 -12.29 12.68 18.46
C ASN A 152 -12.37 14.22 18.43
N GLY A 153 -13.57 14.77 18.19
CA GLY A 153 -13.79 16.21 18.06
C GLY A 153 -13.69 16.76 16.63
N PHE A 154 -13.23 15.94 15.67
CA PHE A 154 -13.17 16.30 14.24
C PHE A 154 -14.16 15.50 13.38
N ASN A 155 -15.12 14.81 14.00
CA ASN A 155 -16.07 13.91 13.34
C ASN A 155 -16.82 14.57 12.18
N THR A 156 -17.25 15.82 12.37
CA THR A 156 -18.02 16.61 11.41
C THR A 156 -17.16 17.54 10.55
N ALA A 157 -15.84 17.53 10.74
CA ALA A 157 -14.92 18.34 9.96
C ALA A 157 -14.87 17.87 8.50
N TYR A 158 -14.64 18.80 7.58
CA TYR A 158 -14.41 18.49 6.17
C TYR A 158 -12.90 18.36 5.90
N PRO A 159 -12.46 17.53 4.93
CA PRO A 159 -11.06 17.34 4.60
C PRO A 159 -10.25 18.64 4.40
N ALA A 160 -10.86 19.68 3.81
CA ALA A 160 -10.20 20.95 3.58
C ALA A 160 -9.75 21.67 4.88
N THR A 161 -10.30 21.31 6.05
CA THR A 161 -9.98 21.91 7.35
C THR A 161 -9.01 21.06 8.17
N LEU A 162 -8.49 19.96 7.62
CA LEU A 162 -7.64 19.00 8.32
C LEU A 162 -6.18 19.18 7.90
N SER A 163 -5.24 18.93 8.83
CA SER A 163 -3.83 18.83 8.47
C SER A 163 -3.57 17.59 7.61
N GLY A 164 -2.44 17.57 6.87
CA GLY A 164 -2.05 16.42 6.06
C GLY A 164 -2.00 15.10 6.84
N GLY A 165 -1.53 15.14 8.09
CA GLY A 165 -1.52 13.95 8.95
C GLY A 165 -2.90 13.54 9.46
N MET A 166 -3.80 14.49 9.71
CA MET A 166 -5.19 14.16 10.00
C MET A 166 -5.88 13.51 8.79
N LEU A 167 -5.64 14.03 7.57
CA LEU A 167 -6.15 13.43 6.33
C LEU A 167 -5.66 12.00 6.14
N GLN A 168 -4.37 11.75 6.41
CA GLN A 168 -3.82 10.40 6.34
C GLN A 168 -4.48 9.46 7.35
N ARG A 169 -4.75 9.93 8.57
CA ARG A 169 -5.48 9.14 9.59
C ARG A 169 -6.91 8.85 9.17
N VAL A 170 -7.60 9.80 8.51
CA VAL A 170 -8.92 9.54 7.90
C VAL A 170 -8.82 8.48 6.81
N ALA A 171 -7.83 8.56 5.91
CA ALA A 171 -7.60 7.57 4.85
C ALA A 171 -7.36 6.16 5.41
N VAL A 172 -6.58 6.04 6.48
CA VAL A 172 -6.40 4.77 7.22
C VAL A 172 -7.72 4.31 7.84
N GLY A 173 -8.46 5.19 8.52
CA GLY A 173 -9.77 4.86 9.10
C GLY A 173 -10.79 4.34 8.07
N ARG A 174 -10.81 4.92 6.86
CA ARG A 174 -11.63 4.47 5.73
C ARG A 174 -11.31 3.04 5.29
N ALA A 175 -10.06 2.62 5.39
CA ALA A 175 -9.66 1.25 5.08
C ALA A 175 -10.01 0.30 6.23
N LEU A 176 -9.72 0.71 7.48
CA LEU A 176 -9.88 -0.11 8.68
C LEU A 176 -11.33 -0.42 9.04
N ILE A 177 -12.27 0.46 8.72
CA ILE A 177 -13.70 0.30 9.06
C ILE A 177 -14.32 -1.00 8.52
N ASN A 178 -13.83 -1.51 7.39
CA ASN A 178 -14.28 -2.76 6.79
C ASN A 178 -13.60 -4.00 7.38
N ARG A 179 -12.72 -3.82 8.38
CA ARG A 179 -11.91 -4.87 9.01
C ARG A 179 -11.18 -5.75 7.98
N PRO A 180 -10.38 -5.14 7.09
CA PRO A 180 -9.62 -5.89 6.11
C PRO A 180 -8.60 -6.79 6.83
N GLU A 181 -8.33 -7.94 6.22
CA GLU A 181 -7.31 -8.86 6.69
C GLU A 181 -5.90 -8.42 6.28
N VAL A 182 -5.82 -7.72 5.14
CA VAL A 182 -4.59 -7.09 4.66
C VAL A 182 -4.84 -5.62 4.34
N LEU A 183 -4.00 -4.78 4.92
CA LEU A 183 -3.91 -3.35 4.62
C LEU A 183 -2.73 -3.11 3.67
N LEU A 184 -3.01 -2.56 2.49
CA LEU A 184 -2.04 -2.26 1.44
C LEU A 184 -1.82 -0.75 1.37
N MET A 185 -0.61 -0.24 1.61
CA MET A 185 -0.36 1.20 1.71
C MET A 185 0.68 1.67 0.68
N ASP A 186 0.31 2.57 -0.22
CA ASP A 186 1.21 3.09 -1.27
C ASP A 186 1.83 4.43 -0.86
N GLU A 187 3.10 4.44 -0.46
CA GLU A 187 3.84 5.60 0.04
C GLU A 187 3.08 6.44 1.07
N PRO A 188 2.69 5.84 2.22
CA PRO A 188 1.72 6.44 3.14
C PRO A 188 2.19 7.73 3.83
N PHE A 189 3.49 8.04 3.83
CA PHE A 189 4.02 9.22 4.53
C PHE A 189 4.93 10.12 3.68
N GLY A 190 5.04 9.86 2.36
CA GLY A 190 6.00 10.54 1.49
C GLY A 190 5.76 12.05 1.34
N ALA A 191 4.51 12.51 1.44
CA ALA A 191 4.13 13.91 1.24
C ALA A 191 4.18 14.78 2.52
N LEU A 192 4.63 14.24 3.65
CA LEU A 192 4.53 14.88 4.96
C LEU A 192 5.88 15.41 5.45
N ASP A 193 5.86 16.46 6.28
CA ASP A 193 7.05 16.92 7.00
C ASP A 193 7.53 15.86 8.01
N ALA A 194 8.79 15.97 8.44
CA ALA A 194 9.43 14.96 9.27
C ALA A 194 8.74 14.74 10.64
N ILE A 195 8.24 15.81 11.28
CA ILE A 195 7.61 15.71 12.60
C ILE A 195 6.26 14.99 12.47
N THR A 196 5.43 15.43 11.52
CA THR A 196 4.14 14.80 11.25
C THR A 196 4.31 13.35 10.80
N ARG A 197 5.31 13.07 9.94
CA ARG A 197 5.65 11.73 9.49
C ARG A 197 5.97 10.81 10.66
N ASN A 198 6.87 11.21 11.56
CA ASN A 198 7.25 10.38 12.70
C ASN A 198 6.06 10.08 13.61
N ALA A 199 5.24 11.09 13.92
CA ALA A 199 4.04 10.90 14.73
C ALA A 199 3.03 9.92 14.10
N LEU A 200 2.88 9.95 12.77
CA LEU A 200 2.00 9.01 12.07
C LEU A 200 2.58 7.60 11.96
N GLN A 201 3.91 7.48 11.85
CA GLN A 201 4.57 6.18 11.91
C GLN A 201 4.34 5.51 13.27
N ASP A 202 4.47 6.27 14.36
CA ASP A 202 4.17 5.78 15.72
C ASP A 202 2.69 5.40 15.86
N HIS A 203 1.80 6.21 15.31
CA HIS A 203 0.37 5.94 15.30
C HIS A 203 0.01 4.68 14.49
N LEU A 204 0.66 4.45 13.35
CA LEU A 204 0.47 3.23 12.55
C LEU A 204 0.93 1.99 13.33
N ILE A 205 2.08 2.05 14.02
CA ILE A 205 2.56 0.95 14.86
C ILE A 205 1.57 0.65 15.98
N ARG A 206 1.03 1.68 16.65
CA ARG A 206 0.00 1.49 17.67
C ARG A 206 -1.22 0.78 17.10
N ILE A 207 -1.75 1.23 15.96
CA ILE A 207 -2.89 0.58 15.29
C ILE A 207 -2.55 -0.88 14.99
N TRP A 208 -1.39 -1.15 14.39
CA TRP A 208 -0.96 -2.50 14.04
C TRP A 208 -0.86 -3.42 15.27
N GLN A 209 -0.33 -2.93 16.39
CA GLN A 209 -0.25 -3.68 17.65
C GLN A 209 -1.63 -3.98 18.24
N GLU A 210 -2.56 -3.02 18.18
CA GLU A 210 -3.93 -3.16 18.69
C GLU A 210 -4.81 -4.07 17.80
N THR A 211 -4.69 -3.97 16.48
CA THR A 211 -5.56 -4.69 15.53
C THR A 211 -4.98 -6.03 15.07
N ARG A 212 -3.66 -6.22 15.20
CA ARG A 212 -2.91 -7.35 14.63
C ARG A 212 -3.20 -7.56 13.14
N GLN A 213 -3.42 -6.48 12.39
CA GLN A 213 -3.62 -6.60 10.94
C GLN A 213 -2.32 -6.94 10.22
N THR A 214 -2.45 -7.61 9.07
CA THR A 214 -1.32 -7.75 8.15
C THR A 214 -1.21 -6.48 7.33
N ILE A 215 -0.04 -5.87 7.27
CA ILE A 215 0.18 -4.62 6.53
C ILE A 215 1.30 -4.85 5.52
N VAL A 216 1.07 -4.47 4.27
CA VAL A 216 2.10 -4.36 3.25
C VAL A 216 2.14 -2.91 2.79
N PHE A 217 3.28 -2.26 2.94
CA PHE A 217 3.44 -0.88 2.54
C PHE A 217 4.63 -0.68 1.61
N VAL A 218 4.52 0.32 0.75
CA VAL A 218 5.54 0.70 -0.21
C VAL A 218 6.24 1.95 0.29
N THR A 219 7.58 1.93 0.28
CA THR A 219 8.38 3.12 0.55
C THR A 219 9.67 3.13 -0.27
N HIS A 220 10.29 4.29 -0.39
CA HIS A 220 11.65 4.48 -0.88
C HIS A 220 12.61 4.95 0.23
N ASP A 221 12.12 5.10 1.46
CA ASP A 221 12.88 5.54 2.62
C ASP A 221 13.33 4.33 3.47
N ILE A 222 14.66 4.19 3.59
CA ILE A 222 15.29 3.11 4.36
C ILE A 222 14.96 3.22 5.84
N GLU A 223 14.92 4.44 6.38
CA GLU A 223 14.63 4.66 7.80
C GLU A 223 13.19 4.30 8.11
N GLU A 224 12.23 4.70 7.25
CA GLU A 224 10.83 4.29 7.36
C GLU A 224 10.67 2.76 7.33
N ALA A 225 11.30 2.10 6.35
CA ALA A 225 11.24 0.64 6.22
C ALA A 225 11.81 -0.05 7.47
N THR A 226 12.95 0.42 7.96
CA THR A 226 13.61 -0.12 9.16
C THR A 226 12.82 0.20 10.43
N TYR A 227 12.17 1.35 10.49
CA TYR A 227 11.37 1.76 11.64
C TYR A 227 10.11 0.92 11.78
N LEU A 228 9.34 0.78 10.70
CA LEU A 228 8.02 0.16 10.77
C LEU A 228 8.06 -1.36 10.66
N ALA A 229 8.84 -1.88 9.70
CA ALA A 229 8.64 -3.24 9.21
C ALA A 229 9.14 -4.31 10.18
N THR A 230 8.46 -5.45 10.19
CA THR A 230 9.00 -6.72 10.69
C THR A 230 9.86 -7.39 9.63
N ARG A 231 9.61 -7.09 8.34
CA ARG A 231 10.33 -7.66 7.20
C ARG A 231 10.38 -6.68 6.04
N ILE A 232 11.56 -6.50 5.45
CA ILE A 232 11.80 -5.59 4.32
C ILE A 232 12.10 -6.43 3.09
N VAL A 233 11.34 -6.22 2.01
CA VAL A 233 11.57 -6.81 0.70
C VAL A 233 12.20 -5.75 -0.18
N ILE A 234 13.46 -5.96 -0.55
CA ILE A 234 14.23 -5.03 -1.39
C ILE A 234 13.92 -5.33 -2.86
N MET A 235 13.51 -4.31 -3.60
CA MET A 235 13.17 -4.39 -5.02
C MET A 235 14.18 -3.64 -5.88
N HIS A 236 14.70 -4.30 -6.91
CA HIS A 236 15.57 -3.73 -7.92
C HIS A 236 14.75 -3.10 -9.07
N PRO A 237 15.16 -1.95 -9.66
CA PRO A 237 14.45 -1.33 -10.78
C PRO A 237 14.73 -2.01 -12.14
N ARG A 238 13.80 -1.82 -13.09
CA ARG A 238 13.95 -2.07 -14.54
C ARG A 238 14.59 -3.43 -14.93
N PRO A 239 13.81 -4.52 -14.97
CA PRO A 239 12.44 -4.67 -14.47
C PRO A 239 12.41 -4.79 -12.94
N GLY A 240 11.24 -4.57 -12.33
CA GLY A 240 11.03 -4.81 -10.91
C GLY A 240 11.27 -6.27 -10.53
N ARG A 241 12.27 -6.52 -9.68
CA ARG A 241 12.61 -7.87 -9.17
C ARG A 241 12.86 -7.82 -7.67
N ILE A 242 12.63 -8.92 -6.95
CA ILE A 242 13.04 -9.03 -5.56
C ILE A 242 14.55 -9.32 -5.53
N LYS A 243 15.31 -8.38 -4.97
CA LYS A 243 16.76 -8.52 -4.77
C LYS A 243 17.06 -9.34 -3.52
N GLY A 244 16.28 -9.15 -2.47
CA GLY A 244 16.48 -9.82 -1.20
C GLY A 244 15.41 -9.48 -0.18
N VAL A 245 15.40 -10.25 0.91
CA VAL A 245 14.47 -10.06 2.03
C VAL A 245 15.29 -9.94 3.31
N VAL A 246 15.04 -8.88 4.07
CA VAL A 246 15.73 -8.57 5.32
C VAL A 246 14.73 -8.64 6.47
N PRO A 247 14.85 -9.62 7.38
CA PRO A 247 14.06 -9.60 8.61
C PRO A 247 14.57 -8.50 9.54
N VAL A 248 13.64 -7.76 10.17
CA VAL A 248 13.96 -6.74 11.18
C VAL A 248 13.63 -7.31 12.55
N THR A 249 14.65 -7.78 13.25
CA THR A 249 14.52 -8.52 14.52
C THR A 249 14.29 -7.61 15.73
N LEU A 250 14.34 -6.29 15.56
CA LEU A 250 14.11 -5.32 16.62
C LEU A 250 12.63 -5.30 17.03
N SER A 251 12.35 -5.38 18.33
CA SER A 251 11.00 -5.24 18.86
C SER A 251 10.50 -3.79 18.82
N HIS A 252 9.18 -3.62 18.71
CA HIS A 252 8.52 -2.32 18.90
C HIS A 252 8.21 -2.06 20.38
N PRO A 253 8.24 -0.81 20.87
CA PRO A 253 8.62 0.41 20.14
C PRO A 253 10.13 0.48 19.90
N ARG A 254 10.51 1.06 18.75
CA ARG A 254 11.91 1.24 18.36
C ARG A 254 12.31 2.70 18.59
N SER A 255 13.57 2.93 18.93
CA SER A 255 14.15 4.27 18.98
C SER A 255 15.11 4.44 17.81
N ARG A 256 14.94 5.54 17.05
CA ARG A 256 15.77 5.85 15.87
C ARG A 256 17.23 6.14 16.22
N THR A 257 17.51 6.44 17.49
CA THR A 257 18.86 6.74 17.99
C THR A 257 19.57 5.53 18.59
N ASP A 258 18.89 4.39 18.72
CA ASP A 258 19.49 3.19 19.29
C ASP A 258 20.54 2.61 18.34
N SER A 259 21.68 2.16 18.89
CA SER A 259 22.77 1.59 18.11
C SER A 259 22.32 0.41 17.23
N ALA A 260 21.48 -0.48 17.79
CA ALA A 260 20.93 -1.61 17.06
C ALA A 260 20.02 -1.19 15.89
N PHE A 261 19.31 -0.08 16.03
CA PHE A 261 18.51 0.49 14.94
C PHE A 261 19.40 1.05 13.83
N VAL A 262 20.43 1.81 14.20
CA VAL A 262 21.41 2.38 13.26
C VAL A 262 22.10 1.27 12.47
N GLU A 263 22.47 0.17 13.13
CA GLU A 263 23.08 -1.00 12.49
C GLU A 263 22.12 -1.70 11.53
N ALA A 264 20.87 -1.93 11.93
CA ALA A 264 19.85 -2.48 11.05
C ALA A 264 19.63 -1.60 9.81
N ARG A 265 19.54 -0.28 10.00
CA ARG A 265 19.39 0.71 8.92
C ARG A 265 20.56 0.65 7.95
N ARG A 266 21.80 0.55 8.47
CA ARG A 266 23.01 0.42 7.65
C ARG A 266 22.98 -0.86 6.82
N LYS A 267 22.64 -2.00 7.42
CA LYS A 267 22.53 -3.28 6.70
C LYS A 267 21.52 -3.22 5.54
N VAL A 268 20.39 -2.56 5.74
CA VAL A 268 19.39 -2.35 4.68
C VAL A 268 19.93 -1.42 3.60
N ALA A 269 20.65 -0.36 3.96
CA ALA A 269 21.26 0.58 3.02
C ALA A 269 22.32 -0.09 2.14
N ASP A 270 23.21 -0.89 2.72
CA ASP A 270 24.26 -1.62 1.99
C ASP A 270 23.61 -2.55 0.95
N LEU A 271 22.58 -3.32 1.36
CA LEU A 271 21.84 -4.20 0.44
C LEU A 271 21.04 -3.46 -0.63
N LEU A 272 20.68 -2.19 -0.44
CA LEU A 272 20.01 -1.39 -1.46
C LEU A 272 21.00 -0.78 -2.46
N GLY A 273 22.21 -0.41 -2.00
CA GLY A 273 23.25 0.24 -2.79
C GLY A 273 24.07 -0.70 -3.67
N ASP A 274 24.18 -1.98 -3.27
CA ASP A 274 24.78 -3.04 -4.09
C ASP A 274 23.95 -3.37 -5.36
#